data_AF-A0A838F492-F1
#
_entry.id   AF-A0A838F492-F1
#
_cell.length_a   1.000
_cell.length_b   1.000
_cell.length_c   1.000
_cell.angle_alpha   90.00
_cell.angle_beta   90.00
_cell.angle_gamma   90.00
#
_symmetry.space_group_name_H-M   'P 1'
#
loop_
_entity.id
_entity.type
_entity.pdbx_description
1 polymer ?
#
loop_
_entity_poly.entity_id
_entity_poly.type
_entity_poly.pdbx_seq_one_letter_code
_entity_poly.pdbx_strand_id
1 'polypeptide(L)'
;MEQTTGETSAVIALDISAEEKLKKKFFNSFFSTYKIPLFSLVLFGSFALHALYPQSFNFGFKRQKTYRFKSDSLGFFIGDISFFANNSYDEAEAQIVQLFPAKIQKKVKRVIRPVLILCEKHQLDPFWVLSVMWTESHFKQEATSKKGARGLMQLMPGTYMETLAFMKNSNIQIESDRGEEYLRYQYGHAFNEMGYSKLVAKLRNLEVGIFYLKNLLVAFNDIITMRLWLTTWDHTGPKVS
;
A
#
# COMPACT_ATOMS: atom_id res chain seq x y z
N MET A 1 39.15 -41.11 -59.02
CA MET A 1 37.72 -41.31 -59.32
C MET A 1 36.96 -40.46 -58.32
N GLU A 2 36.76 -39.20 -58.67
CA GLU A 2 36.35 -38.12 -57.77
C GLU A 2 35.12 -37.45 -58.37
N GLN A 3 33.93 -38.02 -58.11
CA GLN A 3 32.64 -37.46 -58.51
C GLN A 3 31.51 -38.03 -57.62
N THR A 4 31.43 -37.68 -56.33
CA THR A 4 30.21 -37.98 -55.53
C THR A 4 29.87 -36.96 -54.43
N THR A 5 30.76 -36.02 -54.10
CA THR A 5 30.53 -35.05 -52.99
C THR A 5 29.86 -33.75 -53.42
N GLY A 6 29.88 -33.41 -54.72
CA GLY A 6 29.27 -32.18 -55.26
C GLY A 6 27.76 -32.25 -55.47
N GLU A 7 27.24 -33.42 -55.86
CA GLU A 7 25.81 -33.56 -56.21
C GLU A 7 24.90 -33.58 -54.98
N THR A 8 25.31 -34.22 -53.88
CA THR A 8 24.53 -34.27 -52.64
C THR A 8 24.39 -32.90 -51.97
N SER A 9 25.44 -32.07 -52.01
CA SER A 9 25.39 -30.71 -51.47
C SER A 9 24.50 -29.77 -52.29
N ALA A 10 24.49 -29.95 -53.62
CA ALA A 10 23.63 -29.18 -54.52
C ALA A 10 22.15 -29.56 -54.36
N VAL A 11 21.83 -30.85 -54.21
CA VAL A 11 20.46 -31.33 -54.00
C VAL A 11 19.90 -30.81 -52.67
N ILE A 12 20.68 -30.85 -51.57
CA ILE A 12 20.25 -30.33 -50.26
C ILE A 12 20.06 -28.81 -50.29
N ALA A 13 20.96 -28.07 -50.96
CA ALA A 13 20.84 -26.62 -51.10
C ALA A 13 19.61 -26.22 -51.96
N LEU A 14 19.28 -27.00 -52.99
CA LEU A 14 18.10 -26.80 -53.81
C LEU A 14 16.81 -27.11 -53.04
N ASP A 15 16.79 -28.16 -52.21
CA ASP A 15 15.63 -28.52 -51.39
C ASP A 15 15.35 -27.46 -50.31
N ILE A 16 16.40 -26.97 -49.64
CA ILE A 16 16.27 -25.88 -48.65
C ILE A 16 15.79 -24.59 -49.33
N SER A 17 16.34 -24.26 -50.52
CA SER A 17 15.90 -23.08 -51.28
C SER A 17 14.45 -23.21 -51.79
N ALA A 18 14.04 -24.42 -52.16
CA ALA A 18 12.67 -24.71 -52.58
C ALA A 18 11.69 -24.60 -51.40
N GLU A 19 12.03 -25.15 -50.24
CA GLU A 19 11.22 -25.08 -49.02
C GLU A 19 11.07 -23.63 -48.53
N GLU A 20 12.15 -22.84 -48.59
CA GLU A 20 12.15 -21.44 -48.20
C GLU A 20 11.33 -20.57 -49.17
N LYS A 21 11.44 -20.83 -50.49
CA LYS A 21 10.56 -20.21 -51.50
C LYS A 21 9.10 -20.59 -51.30
N LEU A 22 8.81 -21.84 -50.92
CA LEU A 22 7.45 -22.33 -50.72
C LEU A 22 6.83 -21.74 -49.44
N LYS A 23 7.60 -21.63 -48.35
CA LYS A 23 7.22 -20.87 -47.14
C LYS A 23 6.95 -19.42 -47.46
N LYS A 24 7.84 -18.75 -48.20
CA LYS A 24 7.67 -17.33 -48.57
C LYS A 24 6.46 -17.10 -49.48
N LYS A 25 6.21 -18.01 -50.41
CA LYS A 25 5.03 -17.99 -51.29
C LYS A 25 3.73 -18.28 -50.53
N PHE A 26 3.75 -19.23 -49.59
CA PHE A 26 2.62 -19.55 -48.72
C PHE A 26 2.27 -18.36 -47.82
N PHE A 27 3.25 -17.77 -47.15
CA PHE A 27 3.06 -16.58 -46.31
C PHE A 27 2.53 -15.39 -47.14
N ASN A 28 3.13 -15.10 -48.29
CA ASN A 28 2.65 -14.00 -49.15
C ASN A 28 1.24 -14.25 -49.71
N SER A 29 0.88 -15.50 -50.04
CA SER A 29 -0.46 -15.86 -50.50
C SER A 29 -1.52 -15.80 -49.39
N PHE A 30 -1.15 -16.22 -48.17
CA PHE A 30 -2.03 -16.24 -47.00
C PHE A 30 -2.38 -14.82 -46.55
N PHE A 31 -1.39 -13.91 -46.50
CA PHE A 31 -1.61 -12.50 -46.12
C PHE A 31 -2.22 -11.64 -47.25
N SER A 32 -2.06 -12.04 -48.52
CA SER A 32 -2.68 -11.35 -49.66
C SER A 32 -4.18 -11.66 -49.80
N THR A 33 -4.57 -12.91 -49.53
CA THR A 33 -5.97 -13.37 -49.70
C THR A 33 -6.85 -12.98 -48.52
N TYR A 34 -6.28 -12.97 -47.32
CA TYR A 34 -7.01 -12.61 -46.10
C TYR A 34 -6.36 -11.38 -45.47
N LYS A 35 -7.07 -10.24 -45.52
CA LYS A 35 -6.71 -8.99 -44.82
C LYS A 35 -6.91 -9.12 -43.30
N ILE A 36 -6.40 -10.20 -42.71
CA ILE A 36 -6.45 -10.43 -41.28
C ILE A 36 -5.27 -9.62 -40.69
N PRO A 37 -5.52 -8.60 -39.86
CA PRO A 37 -4.45 -7.81 -39.26
C PRO A 37 -3.60 -8.75 -38.40
N LEU A 38 -2.28 -8.69 -38.55
CA LEU A 38 -1.31 -9.53 -37.83
C LEU A 38 -1.59 -9.63 -36.32
N PHE A 39 -2.13 -8.54 -35.76
CA PHE A 39 -2.58 -8.42 -34.37
C PHE A 39 -3.63 -9.46 -33.95
N SER A 40 -4.59 -9.77 -34.82
CA SER A 40 -5.64 -10.76 -34.54
C SER A 40 -5.11 -12.20 -34.52
N LEU A 41 -4.05 -12.49 -35.30
CA LEU A 41 -3.38 -13.79 -35.29
C LEU A 41 -2.55 -13.99 -34.01
N VAL A 42 -1.91 -12.91 -33.54
CA VAL A 42 -1.19 -12.89 -32.25
C VAL A 42 -2.16 -13.08 -31.08
N LEU A 43 -3.32 -12.40 -31.14
CA LEU A 43 -4.37 -12.54 -30.12
C LEU A 43 -4.92 -13.97 -30.07
N PHE A 44 -5.19 -14.56 -31.24
CA PHE A 44 -5.69 -15.93 -31.33
C PHE A 44 -4.63 -16.96 -30.90
N GLY A 45 -3.36 -16.73 -31.23
CA GLY A 45 -2.25 -17.56 -30.75
C GLY A 45 -2.11 -17.52 -29.23
N SER A 46 -2.21 -16.34 -28.63
CA SER A 46 -2.16 -16.18 -27.17
C SER A 46 -3.35 -16.86 -26.48
N PHE A 47 -4.54 -16.78 -27.07
CA PHE A 47 -5.73 -17.48 -26.58
C PHE A 47 -5.63 -19.02 -26.74
N ALA A 48 -5.11 -19.50 -27.87
CA ALA A 48 -4.90 -20.94 -28.10
C ALA A 48 -3.82 -21.52 -27.16
N LEU A 49 -2.74 -20.80 -26.91
CA LEU A 49 -1.75 -21.17 -25.89
C LEU A 49 -2.37 -21.22 -24.48
N HIS A 50 -3.29 -20.31 -24.16
CA HIS A 50 -4.02 -20.30 -22.90
C HIS A 50 -4.98 -21.50 -22.76
N ALA A 51 -5.67 -21.89 -23.84
CA ALA A 51 -6.56 -23.04 -23.87
C ALA A 51 -5.80 -24.37 -23.74
N LEU A 52 -4.58 -24.46 -24.31
CA LEU A 52 -3.78 -25.69 -24.34
C LEU A 52 -2.92 -25.90 -23.08
N TYR A 53 -2.54 -24.82 -22.37
CA TYR A 53 -1.70 -24.88 -21.17
C TYR A 53 -2.30 -24.12 -19.97
N PRO A 54 -3.41 -24.62 -19.38
CA PRO A 54 -4.10 -23.93 -18.28
C PRO A 54 -3.28 -23.83 -16.96
N GLN A 55 -2.12 -24.49 -16.83
CA GLN A 55 -1.35 -24.56 -15.58
C GLN A 55 -0.12 -23.64 -15.47
N SER A 56 0.23 -22.86 -16.50
CA SER A 56 1.42 -21.97 -16.46
C SER A 56 1.13 -20.50 -16.16
N PHE A 57 -0.13 -20.11 -16.02
CA PHE A 57 -0.52 -18.75 -15.61
C PHE A 57 -1.46 -18.82 -14.40
N ASN A 58 -0.88 -18.73 -13.20
CA ASN A 58 -1.63 -18.46 -11.97
C ASN A 58 -2.15 -17.01 -12.00
N PHE A 59 -3.23 -16.75 -12.74
CA PHE A 59 -4.12 -15.61 -12.45
C PHE A 59 -4.95 -15.96 -11.22
N GLY A 60 -4.28 -16.18 -10.09
CA GLY A 60 -4.94 -16.07 -8.82
C GLY A 60 -5.40 -14.62 -8.73
N PHE A 61 -6.71 -14.37 -8.77
CA PHE A 61 -7.28 -13.12 -8.30
C PHE A 61 -6.81 -12.97 -6.85
N LYS A 62 -5.64 -12.36 -6.63
CA LYS A 62 -5.17 -12.00 -5.30
C LYS A 62 -6.25 -11.08 -4.77
N ARG A 63 -6.99 -11.55 -3.77
CA ARG A 63 -7.95 -10.70 -3.04
C ARG A 63 -7.21 -9.42 -2.70
N GLN A 64 -7.66 -8.32 -3.27
CA GLN A 64 -7.07 -7.01 -3.01
C GLN A 64 -7.22 -6.72 -1.52
N LYS A 65 -6.14 -6.29 -0.87
CA LYS A 65 -6.19 -5.93 0.56
C LYS A 65 -7.07 -4.69 0.71
N THR A 66 -7.91 -4.67 1.74
CA THR A 66 -8.79 -3.54 2.09
C THR A 66 -8.57 -3.16 3.54
N TYR A 67 -8.71 -1.87 3.86
CA TYR A 67 -8.53 -1.38 5.23
C TYR A 67 -9.81 -1.60 6.04
N ARG A 68 -9.67 -2.01 7.30
CA ARG A 68 -10.78 -2.36 8.20
C ARG A 68 -10.78 -1.49 9.44
N PHE A 69 -11.49 -0.38 9.32
CA PHE A 69 -11.81 0.49 10.45
C PHE A 69 -13.18 0.12 11.00
N LYS A 70 -13.30 0.13 12.33
CA LYS A 70 -14.59 0.01 13.01
C LYS A 70 -15.38 1.31 12.85
N SER A 71 -16.70 1.21 12.93
CA SER A 71 -17.60 2.38 12.87
C SER A 71 -17.41 3.36 14.03
N ASP A 72 -16.87 2.87 15.16
CA ASP A 72 -16.56 3.64 16.36
C ASP A 72 -15.09 4.05 16.45
N SER A 73 -14.35 4.08 15.32
CA SER A 73 -12.95 4.49 15.32
C SER A 73 -12.79 5.86 15.99
N LEU A 74 -11.76 5.97 16.82
CA LEU A 74 -11.51 7.14 17.65
C LEU A 74 -11.02 8.32 16.78
N GLY A 75 -11.75 9.44 16.79
CA GLY A 75 -11.42 10.63 16.01
C GLY A 75 -12.55 11.65 15.93
N PHE A 76 -12.39 12.64 15.06
CA PHE A 76 -13.35 13.74 14.89
C PHE A 76 -14.02 13.75 13.51
N PHE A 77 -13.54 12.94 12.57
CA PHE A 77 -14.09 12.94 11.21
C PHE A 77 -15.42 12.20 11.16
N ILE A 78 -16.45 12.89 10.68
CA ILE A 78 -17.85 12.41 10.58
C ILE A 78 -18.11 11.73 9.21
N GLY A 79 -17.08 11.58 8.37
CA GLY A 79 -17.24 11.00 7.05
C GLY A 79 -17.38 9.47 7.05
N ASP A 80 -17.80 8.94 5.90
CA ASP A 80 -18.09 7.52 5.76
C ASP A 80 -16.81 6.68 5.65
N ILE A 81 -16.47 6.02 6.76
CA ILE A 81 -15.36 5.08 6.87
C ILE A 81 -15.59 3.83 6.00
N SER A 82 -16.83 3.56 5.55
CA SER A 82 -17.14 2.47 4.61
C SER A 82 -16.36 2.58 3.30
N PHE A 83 -15.89 3.80 2.97
CA PHE A 83 -14.93 4.05 1.90
C PHE A 83 -13.77 3.05 1.91
N PHE A 84 -13.18 2.78 3.08
CA PHE A 84 -12.04 1.88 3.21
C PHE A 84 -12.38 0.40 2.97
N ALA A 85 -13.61 0.00 3.29
CA ALA A 85 -14.07 -1.37 3.10
C ALA A 85 -14.32 -1.71 1.63
N ASN A 86 -14.71 -0.71 0.85
CA ASN A 86 -15.13 -0.85 -0.54
C ASN A 86 -13.99 -0.62 -1.55
N ASN A 87 -12.82 -0.19 -1.11
CA ASN A 87 -11.67 0.12 -1.96
C ASN A 87 -10.47 -0.74 -1.58
N SER A 88 -9.66 -1.12 -2.57
CA SER A 88 -8.35 -1.72 -2.32
C SER A 88 -7.41 -0.73 -1.64
N TYR A 89 -6.30 -1.22 -1.06
CA TYR A 89 -5.26 -0.37 -0.47
C TYR A 89 -4.79 0.73 -1.44
N ASP A 90 -4.43 0.36 -2.67
CA ASP A 90 -3.89 1.32 -3.63
C ASP A 90 -4.93 2.36 -4.08
N GLU A 91 -6.21 1.97 -4.23
CA GLU A 91 -7.30 2.89 -4.55
C GLU A 91 -7.59 3.85 -3.39
N ALA A 92 -7.67 3.33 -2.17
CA ALA A 92 -7.90 4.13 -0.97
C ALA A 92 -6.77 5.15 -0.77
N GLU A 93 -5.52 4.72 -0.88
CA GLU A 93 -4.35 5.57 -0.79
C GLU A 93 -4.33 6.65 -1.89
N ALA A 94 -4.66 6.29 -3.15
CA ALA A 94 -4.67 7.22 -4.26
C ALA A 94 -5.72 8.33 -4.07
N GLN A 95 -6.92 7.98 -3.63
CA GLN A 95 -7.98 8.97 -3.37
C GLN A 95 -7.62 9.88 -2.19
N ILE A 96 -7.09 9.34 -1.09
CA ILE A 96 -6.66 10.18 0.04
C ILE A 96 -5.55 11.15 -0.38
N VAL A 97 -4.60 10.70 -1.20
CA VAL A 97 -3.54 11.58 -1.72
C VAL A 97 -4.13 12.73 -2.54
N GLN A 98 -5.21 12.51 -3.30
CA GLN A 98 -5.85 13.56 -4.10
C GLN A 98 -6.49 14.66 -3.26
N LEU A 99 -6.82 14.40 -1.98
CA LEU A 99 -7.34 15.41 -1.06
C LEU A 99 -6.30 16.50 -0.72
N PHE A 100 -5.01 16.23 -0.91
CA PHE A 100 -3.95 17.18 -0.61
C PHE A 100 -3.57 18.04 -1.83
N PRO A 101 -3.10 19.28 -1.60
CA PRO A 101 -2.57 20.13 -2.68
C PRO A 101 -1.44 19.42 -3.45
N ALA A 102 -1.42 19.56 -4.78
CA ALA A 102 -0.50 18.86 -5.69
C ALA A 102 0.98 18.90 -5.24
N LYS A 103 1.42 20.05 -4.70
CA LYS A 103 2.80 20.26 -4.20
C LYS A 103 3.18 19.32 -3.04
N ILE A 104 2.23 18.84 -2.26
CA ILE A 104 2.46 18.02 -1.06
C ILE A 104 2.17 16.53 -1.33
N GLN A 105 1.37 16.20 -2.35
CA GLN A 105 0.97 14.82 -2.69
C GLN A 105 2.14 13.84 -2.75
N LYS A 106 3.29 14.23 -3.32
CA LYS A 106 4.49 13.39 -3.37
C LYS A 106 4.98 12.97 -1.98
N LYS A 107 4.90 13.87 -0.99
CA LYS A 107 5.27 13.56 0.39
C LYS A 107 4.23 12.67 1.07
N VAL A 108 2.93 12.93 0.82
CA VAL A 108 1.83 12.09 1.35
C VAL A 108 1.95 10.65 0.84
N LYS A 109 2.18 10.46 -0.47
CA LYS A 109 2.39 9.13 -1.08
C LYS A 109 3.46 8.32 -0.38
N ARG A 110 4.52 8.97 0.13
CA ARG A 110 5.60 8.28 0.84
C ARG A 110 5.18 7.78 2.22
N VAL A 111 4.19 8.37 2.86
CA VAL A 111 3.81 8.03 4.24
C VAL A 111 2.47 7.33 4.36
N ILE A 112 1.60 7.43 3.34
CA ILE A 112 0.19 7.05 3.46
C ILE A 112 -0.02 5.59 3.86
N ARG A 113 0.72 4.66 3.24
CA ARG A 113 0.57 3.22 3.56
C ARG A 113 0.94 2.88 5.01
N PRO A 114 2.12 3.27 5.53
CA PRO A 114 2.42 3.22 6.95
C PRO A 114 1.34 3.83 7.85
N VAL A 115 0.84 5.02 7.49
CA VAL A 115 -0.17 5.70 8.29
C VAL A 115 -1.46 4.90 8.36
N LEU A 116 -2.01 4.48 7.22
CA LEU A 116 -3.29 3.75 7.18
C LEU A 116 -3.20 2.40 7.90
N ILE A 117 -2.11 1.64 7.73
CA ILE A 117 -1.90 0.37 8.45
C ILE A 117 -1.87 0.58 9.96
N LEU A 118 -1.15 1.60 10.42
CA LEU A 118 -1.04 1.89 11.86
C LEU A 118 -2.35 2.46 12.43
N CYS A 119 -3.05 3.29 11.67
CA CYS A 119 -4.38 3.79 12.03
C CYS A 119 -5.38 2.64 12.14
N GLU A 120 -5.39 1.72 11.19
CA GLU A 120 -6.20 0.49 11.23
C GLU A 120 -5.85 -0.34 12.48
N LYS A 121 -4.56 -0.59 12.73
CA LYS A 121 -4.11 -1.33 13.91
C LYS A 121 -4.59 -0.71 15.23
N HIS A 122 -4.52 0.60 15.35
CA HIS A 122 -4.92 1.31 16.57
C HIS A 122 -6.38 1.73 16.61
N GLN A 123 -7.11 1.52 15.50
CA GLN A 123 -8.50 1.96 15.29
C GLN A 123 -8.66 3.47 15.55
N LEU A 124 -7.71 4.24 15.00
CA LEU A 124 -7.69 5.69 15.05
C LEU A 124 -8.02 6.25 13.67
N ASP A 125 -8.77 7.34 13.63
CA ASP A 125 -9.14 8.02 12.38
C ASP A 125 -7.88 8.47 11.60
N PRO A 126 -7.66 7.94 10.38
CA PRO A 126 -6.50 8.29 9.58
C PRO A 126 -6.51 9.74 9.10
N PHE A 127 -7.68 10.35 8.90
CA PHE A 127 -7.76 11.76 8.48
C PHE A 127 -7.27 12.68 9.59
N TRP A 128 -7.63 12.38 10.84
CA TRP A 128 -7.11 13.10 11.99
C TRP A 128 -5.58 12.99 12.08
N VAL A 129 -5.02 11.79 12.00
CA VAL A 129 -3.56 11.57 12.02
C VAL A 129 -2.85 12.34 10.90
N LEU A 130 -3.39 12.28 9.68
CA LEU A 130 -2.82 12.99 8.54
C LEU A 130 -2.88 14.51 8.72
N SER A 131 -3.95 15.04 9.32
CA SER A 131 -4.09 16.48 9.62
C SER A 131 -3.04 16.96 10.64
N VAL A 132 -2.80 16.18 11.69
CA VAL A 132 -1.76 16.46 12.69
C VAL A 132 -0.40 16.43 12.02
N MET A 133 -0.12 15.38 11.23
CA MET A 133 1.17 15.24 10.55
C MET A 133 1.45 16.34 9.52
N TRP A 134 0.41 16.80 8.81
CA TRP A 134 0.53 17.95 7.90
C TRP A 134 0.94 19.19 8.71
N THR A 135 0.22 19.50 9.77
CA THR A 135 0.48 20.68 10.61
C THR A 135 1.88 20.64 11.23
N GLU A 136 2.24 19.50 11.81
CA GLU A 136 3.46 19.36 12.62
C GLU A 136 4.75 19.28 11.79
N SER A 137 4.76 18.49 10.71
CA SER A 137 5.99 18.23 9.97
C SER A 137 5.91 18.54 8.48
N HIS A 138 4.71 18.83 7.95
CA HIS A 138 4.47 18.86 6.51
C HIS A 138 5.00 17.59 5.83
N PHE A 139 4.78 16.43 6.48
CA PHE A 139 5.21 15.10 6.04
C PHE A 139 6.73 14.95 5.86
N LYS A 140 7.54 15.73 6.61
CA LYS A 140 9.01 15.63 6.59
C LYS A 140 9.48 14.63 7.65
N GLN A 141 10.01 13.50 7.20
CA GLN A 141 10.47 12.43 8.10
C GLN A 141 11.59 12.85 9.07
N GLU A 142 12.48 13.74 8.64
CA GLU A 142 13.65 14.17 9.42
C GLU A 142 13.42 15.53 10.09
N ALA A 143 12.16 15.98 10.21
CA ALA A 143 11.83 17.25 10.83
C ALA A 143 12.29 17.30 12.29
N THR A 144 12.98 18.37 12.65
CA THR A 144 13.36 18.68 14.03
C THR A 144 12.96 20.12 14.38
N SER A 145 12.19 20.31 15.45
CA SER A 145 11.80 21.65 15.91
C SER A 145 12.89 22.31 16.75
N LYS A 146 12.77 23.64 16.94
CA LYS A 146 13.66 24.40 17.84
C LYS A 146 13.64 23.88 19.29
N LYS A 147 12.51 23.31 19.71
CA LYS A 147 12.32 22.73 21.05
C LYS A 147 12.77 21.27 21.13
N GLY A 148 13.22 20.68 20.03
CA GLY A 148 13.73 19.31 19.98
C GLY A 148 12.70 18.24 19.66
N ALA A 149 11.49 18.60 19.22
CA ALA A 149 10.49 17.65 18.71
C ALA A 149 10.99 17.00 17.41
N ARG A 150 10.72 15.71 17.19
CA ARG A 150 11.33 14.93 16.09
C ARG A 150 10.33 14.13 15.27
N GLY A 151 10.60 14.06 13.97
CA GLY A 151 9.96 13.13 13.03
C GLY A 151 8.64 13.62 12.45
N LEU A 152 7.90 12.70 11.83
CA LEU A 152 6.62 12.96 11.17
C LEU A 152 5.56 13.48 12.14
N MET A 153 5.52 12.89 13.34
CA MET A 153 4.54 13.22 14.39
C MET A 153 5.06 14.25 15.40
N GLN A 154 6.24 14.84 15.18
CA GLN A 154 6.89 15.83 16.06
C GLN A 154 6.82 15.46 17.56
N LEU A 155 7.25 14.24 17.89
CA LEU A 155 7.26 13.80 19.29
C LEU A 155 8.44 14.41 20.04
N MET A 156 8.20 14.88 21.25
CA MET A 156 9.26 15.22 22.20
C MET A 156 9.98 13.94 22.65
N PRO A 157 11.32 13.95 22.82
CA PRO A 157 12.06 12.75 23.21
C PRO A 157 11.54 12.08 24.49
N GLY A 158 11.20 12.86 25.53
CA GLY A 158 10.61 12.33 26.77
C GLY A 158 9.29 11.59 26.51
N THR A 159 8.34 12.26 25.86
CA THR A 159 7.04 11.69 25.48
C THR A 159 7.19 10.42 24.64
N TYR A 160 8.11 10.41 23.68
CA TYR A 160 8.39 9.25 22.86
C TYR A 160 8.89 8.07 23.71
N MET A 161 9.84 8.30 24.62
CA MET A 161 10.41 7.24 25.45
C MET A 161 9.39 6.67 26.44
N GLU A 162 8.63 7.54 27.11
CA GLU A 162 7.56 7.15 28.04
C GLU A 162 6.48 6.34 27.33
N THR A 163 5.99 6.83 26.18
CA THR A 163 4.96 6.15 25.39
C THR A 163 5.45 4.80 24.88
N LEU A 164 6.68 4.74 24.35
CA LEU A 164 7.27 3.49 23.87
C LEU A 164 7.46 2.47 24.99
N ALA A 165 7.91 2.91 26.17
CA ALA A 165 8.05 2.05 27.33
C ALA A 165 6.67 1.51 27.79
N PHE A 166 5.65 2.37 27.83
CA PHE A 166 4.29 1.95 28.14
C PHE A 166 3.77 0.90 27.16
N MET A 167 3.95 1.12 25.85
CA MET A 167 3.55 0.15 24.82
C MET A 167 4.21 -1.20 25.03
N LYS A 168 5.52 -1.22 25.30
CA LYS A 168 6.27 -2.46 25.56
C LYS A 168 5.81 -3.16 26.83
N ASN A 169 5.64 -2.43 27.92
CA ASN A 169 5.19 -2.98 29.20
C ASN A 169 3.76 -3.52 29.14
N SER A 170 2.94 -2.95 28.24
CA SER A 170 1.58 -3.41 27.96
C SER A 170 1.53 -4.54 26.92
N ASN A 171 2.68 -5.11 26.54
CA ASN A 171 2.81 -6.16 25.52
C ASN A 171 2.18 -5.81 24.17
N ILE A 172 2.17 -4.53 23.81
CA ILE A 172 1.70 -4.07 22.50
C ILE A 172 2.79 -4.38 21.48
N GLN A 173 2.52 -5.29 20.54
CA GLN A 173 3.44 -5.62 19.46
C GLN A 173 3.66 -4.40 18.57
N ILE A 174 4.88 -3.86 18.56
CA ILE A 174 5.25 -2.69 17.74
C ILE A 174 5.48 -3.16 16.29
N GLU A 175 4.92 -2.42 15.34
CA GLU A 175 4.95 -2.74 13.92
C GLU A 175 6.37 -2.81 13.37
N SER A 176 7.23 -1.89 13.81
CA SER A 176 8.65 -1.86 13.42
C SER A 176 9.45 -3.07 13.90
N ASP A 177 8.92 -3.83 14.87
CA ASP A 177 9.64 -4.91 15.55
C ASP A 177 9.28 -6.30 14.97
N ARG A 178 8.43 -6.36 13.93
CA ARG A 178 7.99 -7.60 13.25
C ARG A 178 9.05 -8.24 12.34
N GLY A 179 10.24 -7.66 12.25
CA GLY A 179 11.37 -8.21 11.48
C GLY A 179 11.41 -7.81 10.00
N GLU A 180 12.56 -8.01 9.36
CA GLU A 180 12.84 -7.50 8.01
C GLU A 180 11.93 -8.11 6.93
N GLU A 181 11.74 -9.42 6.94
CA GLU A 181 10.93 -10.13 5.94
C GLU A 181 9.50 -9.59 5.90
N TYR A 182 8.90 -9.43 7.08
CA TYR A 182 7.57 -8.85 7.23
C TYR A 182 7.54 -7.40 6.68
N LEU A 183 8.50 -6.57 7.06
CA LEU A 183 8.53 -5.17 6.60
C LEU A 183 8.71 -5.06 5.08
N ARG A 184 9.49 -5.95 4.48
CA ARG A 184 9.67 -6.02 3.03
C ARG A 184 8.37 -6.43 2.33
N TYR A 185 7.66 -7.42 2.88
CA TYR A 185 6.37 -7.86 2.35
C TYR A 185 5.29 -6.77 2.47
N GLN A 186 5.17 -6.13 3.63
CA GLN A 186 4.09 -5.18 3.91
C GLN A 186 4.37 -3.78 3.35
N TYR A 187 5.63 -3.34 3.34
CA TYR A 187 6.04 -1.99 2.94
C TYR A 187 7.01 -1.96 1.77
N GLY A 188 6.96 -2.94 0.86
CA GLY A 188 7.96 -3.16 -0.19
C GLY A 188 8.45 -1.92 -0.92
N HIS A 189 7.55 -1.01 -1.32
CA HIS A 189 7.95 0.26 -1.95
C HIS A 189 8.81 1.13 -1.02
N ALA A 190 8.32 1.40 0.20
CA ALA A 190 9.06 2.21 1.16
C ALA A 190 10.36 1.52 1.59
N PHE A 191 10.33 0.21 1.79
CA PHE A 191 11.49 -0.61 2.12
C PHE A 191 12.59 -0.46 1.07
N ASN A 192 12.25 -0.60 -0.21
CA ASN A 192 13.21 -0.48 -1.31
C ASN A 192 13.74 0.96 -1.47
N GLU A 193 12.92 1.98 -1.21
CA GLU A 193 13.33 3.39 -1.32
C GLU A 193 14.30 3.81 -0.20
N MET A 194 14.11 3.32 1.04
CA MET A 194 14.80 3.88 2.22
C MET A 194 15.70 2.90 2.99
N GLY A 195 15.53 1.60 2.78
CA GLY A 195 16.20 0.55 3.54
C GLY A 195 15.61 0.30 4.92
N TYR A 196 16.00 -0.83 5.52
CA TYR A 196 15.43 -1.35 6.77
C TYR A 196 15.51 -0.36 7.94
N SER A 197 16.70 0.16 8.25
CA SER A 197 16.91 1.02 9.43
C SER A 197 16.07 2.30 9.39
N LYS A 198 16.02 2.98 8.24
CA LYS A 198 15.23 4.21 8.08
C LYS A 198 13.73 3.92 8.11
N LEU A 199 13.29 2.78 7.58
CA LEU A 199 11.89 2.35 7.65
C LEU A 199 11.49 2.05 9.10
N VAL A 200 12.31 1.31 9.85
CA VAL A 200 12.08 1.02 11.27
C VAL A 200 11.93 2.32 12.07
N ALA A 201 12.86 3.28 11.90
CA ALA A 201 12.78 4.57 12.59
C ALA A 201 11.51 5.36 12.24
N LYS A 202 11.11 5.36 10.96
CA LYS A 202 9.88 5.99 10.49
C LYS A 202 8.64 5.35 11.09
N LEU A 203 8.53 4.02 11.01
CA LEU A 203 7.38 3.27 11.52
C LEU A 203 7.23 3.48 13.02
N ARG A 204 8.34 3.43 13.76
CA ARG A 204 8.32 3.64 15.20
C ARG A 204 7.90 5.06 15.58
N ASN A 205 8.38 6.10 14.89
CA ASN A 205 7.94 7.47 15.13
C ASN A 205 6.43 7.64 14.85
N LEU A 206 5.94 7.05 13.76
CA LEU A 206 4.52 7.07 13.41
C LEU A 206 3.66 6.37 14.45
N GLU A 207 4.01 5.13 14.78
CA GLU A 207 3.20 4.27 15.65
C GLU A 207 3.13 4.81 17.07
N VAL A 208 4.27 5.25 17.63
CA VAL A 208 4.29 5.89 18.96
C VAL A 208 3.44 7.16 18.95
N GLY A 209 3.47 7.94 17.87
CA GLY A 209 2.65 9.15 17.77
C GLY A 209 1.16 8.88 17.65
N ILE A 210 0.78 7.90 16.84
CA ILE A 210 -0.62 7.43 16.70
C ILE A 210 -1.12 6.89 18.04
N PHE A 211 -0.32 6.08 18.72
CA PHE A 211 -0.68 5.54 20.03
C PHE A 211 -0.82 6.66 21.07
N TYR A 212 0.07 7.65 21.07
CA TYR A 212 -0.04 8.81 21.95
C TYR A 212 -1.34 9.60 21.70
N LEU A 213 -1.66 9.92 20.44
CA LEU A 213 -2.90 10.60 20.07
C LEU A 213 -4.14 9.83 20.49
N LYS A 214 -4.14 8.50 20.31
CA LYS A 214 -5.22 7.62 20.77
C LYS A 214 -5.46 7.77 22.28
N ASN A 215 -4.41 7.71 23.09
CA ASN A 215 -4.57 7.81 24.54
C ASN A 215 -5.02 9.19 24.99
N LEU A 216 -4.59 10.26 24.31
CA LEU A 216 -5.14 11.60 24.55
C LEU A 216 -6.64 11.63 24.29
N LEU A 217 -7.10 11.06 23.18
CA LEU A 217 -8.53 11.05 22.85
C LEU A 217 -9.35 10.25 23.87
N VAL A 218 -8.85 9.10 24.32
CA VAL A 218 -9.48 8.31 25.38
C VAL A 218 -9.59 9.13 26.66
N ALA A 219 -8.48 9.75 27.10
CA ALA A 219 -8.48 10.58 28.31
C ALA A 219 -9.47 11.75 28.23
N PHE A 220 -9.57 12.43 27.08
CA PHE A 220 -10.55 13.51 26.91
C PHE A 220 -11.99 13.00 26.93
N ASN A 221 -12.29 11.88 26.28
CA ASN A 221 -13.63 11.29 26.30
C ASN A 221 -14.03 10.87 27.72
N ASP A 222 -13.11 10.30 28.49
CA ASP A 222 -13.36 9.91 29.88
C ASP A 222 -13.67 11.13 30.74
N ILE A 223 -12.92 12.23 30.57
CA ILE A 223 -13.16 13.49 31.28
C ILE A 223 -14.53 14.09 30.93
N ILE A 224 -14.89 14.12 29.64
CA ILE A 224 -16.20 14.63 29.19
C ILE A 224 -17.32 13.78 29.77
N THR A 225 -17.18 12.45 29.72
CA THR A 225 -18.14 11.50 30.27
C THR A 225 -18.30 11.73 31.77
N MET A 226 -17.20 11.83 32.52
CA MET A 226 -17.21 12.10 33.96
C MET A 226 -17.90 13.44 34.29
N ARG A 227 -17.63 14.49 33.50
CA ARG A 227 -18.30 15.79 33.68
C ARG A 227 -19.81 15.71 33.45
N LEU A 228 -20.25 15.01 32.39
CA LEU A 228 -21.68 14.81 32.11
C LEU A 228 -22.39 14.06 33.25
N TRP A 229 -21.75 13.02 33.80
CA TRP A 229 -22.24 12.30 34.98
C TRP A 229 -22.38 13.22 36.20
N LEU A 230 -21.40 14.08 36.49
CA LEU A 230 -21.48 15.02 37.62
C LEU A 230 -22.60 16.04 37.44
N THR A 231 -22.80 16.58 36.22
CA THR A 231 -23.86 17.56 35.94
C THR A 231 -25.27 16.96 36.00
N THR A 232 -25.44 15.70 35.59
CA THR A 232 -26.74 15.03 35.63
C THR A 232 -27.12 14.58 37.05
N TRP A 233 -26.13 14.24 37.87
CA TRP A 233 -26.33 13.89 39.28
C TRP A 233 -26.82 15.09 40.13
N ASP A 234 -26.24 16.27 39.92
CA ASP A 234 -26.63 17.51 40.63
C ASP A 234 -28.09 17.94 40.35
N HIS A 235 -28.64 17.55 39.20
CA HIS A 235 -30.03 17.87 38.81
C HIS A 235 -31.07 16.79 39.19
N THR A 236 -30.64 15.64 39.71
CA THR A 236 -31.51 14.51 40.05
C THR A 236 -31.38 14.02 41.50
N GLY A 237 -30.56 14.69 42.31
CA GLY A 237 -30.44 14.42 43.74
C GLY A 237 -31.79 14.59 44.46
N PRO A 238 -32.12 13.75 45.47
CA PRO A 238 -33.36 13.87 46.21
C PRO A 238 -33.44 15.26 46.83
N LYS A 239 -34.49 16.02 46.49
CA LYS A 239 -34.84 17.21 47.25
C LYS A 239 -35.16 16.75 48.67
N VAL A 240 -34.25 17.04 49.60
CA VAL A 240 -34.49 16.84 51.02
C VAL A 240 -35.63 17.79 51.39
N SER A 241 -36.83 17.23 51.48
CA SER A 241 -38.06 17.89 51.95
C SER A 241 -38.09 17.94 53.47
#